data_AF-A0A317ID84-F1
#
_entry.id   AF-A0A317ID84-F1
#
_cell.length_a   1.000
_cell.length_b   1.000
_cell.length_c   1.000
_cell.angle_alpha   90.00
_cell.angle_beta   90.00
_cell.angle_gamma   90.00
#
_symmetry.space_group_name_H-M   'P 1'
#
loop_
_entity.id
_entity.type
_entity.pdbx_description
1 polymer ?
#
loop_
_entity_poly.entity_id
_entity_poly.type
_entity_poly.pdbx_seq_one_letter_code
_entity_poly.pdbx_strand_id
1 'polypeptide(L)'
;FGVLDLEYGITGVRFSIGIRNANDKSMRLSMCIGFRVLVCDNMAFHGDFTPVLAKHSKNFSLVDAVSIGVDRMQRNFEPLARHIEVIRQAPIMDDAAKLVIYRAFVEGELAAPRHLARAVHTNYFRPTHEEFQPRTAWSLSNAFTSAFKGLDAIPQFRATAKLGPFLERAAIR
;
A
#
# COMPACT_ATOMS: atom_id res chain seq x y z
N PHE A 1 1.94 -12.90 -19.01
CA PHE A 1 2.04 -12.31 -17.66
C PHE A 1 0.67 -12.44 -16.99
N GLY A 2 0.57 -12.27 -15.68
CA GLY A 2 -0.69 -12.40 -14.96
C GLY A 2 -0.54 -12.10 -13.48
N VAL A 3 -1.69 -11.99 -12.79
CA VAL A 3 -1.78 -11.82 -11.34
C VAL A 3 -2.57 -12.99 -10.79
N LEU A 4 -2.12 -13.54 -9.66
CA LEU A 4 -2.77 -14.61 -8.92
C LEU A 4 -3.06 -14.12 -7.51
N ASP A 5 -4.33 -13.99 -7.17
CA ASP A 5 -4.74 -13.62 -5.81
C ASP A 5 -4.77 -14.86 -4.92
N LEU A 6 -4.15 -14.75 -3.75
CA LEU A 6 -4.14 -15.80 -2.74
C LEU A 6 -5.39 -15.68 -1.85
N GLU A 7 -6.02 -16.81 -1.54
CA GLU A 7 -7.12 -16.86 -0.56
C GLU A 7 -6.67 -16.57 0.87
N TYR A 8 -5.36 -16.70 1.15
CA TYR A 8 -4.79 -16.33 2.43
C TYR A 8 -4.88 -14.80 2.60
N GLY A 9 -5.88 -14.35 3.35
CA GLY A 9 -6.08 -12.96 3.71
C GLY A 9 -6.21 -12.86 5.22
N ILE A 10 -5.48 -11.92 5.82
CA ILE A 10 -5.58 -11.61 7.24
C ILE A 10 -5.97 -10.13 7.34
N THR A 11 -6.89 -9.80 8.25
CA THR A 11 -7.34 -8.42 8.50
C THR A 11 -7.87 -7.68 7.26
N GLY A 12 -8.62 -8.37 6.39
CA GLY A 12 -9.31 -7.74 5.26
C GLY A 12 -8.42 -7.37 4.06
N VAL A 13 -7.15 -7.75 4.05
CA VAL A 13 -6.24 -7.57 2.92
C VAL A 13 -5.90 -8.92 2.29
N ARG A 14 -5.93 -8.99 0.96
CA ARG A 14 -5.54 -10.18 0.17
C ARG A 14 -4.19 -9.96 -0.46
N PHE A 15 -3.44 -11.04 -0.61
CA PHE A 15 -2.17 -11.02 -1.30
C PHE A 15 -2.34 -11.34 -2.76
N SER A 16 -1.54 -10.68 -3.59
CA SER A 16 -1.45 -10.98 -5.00
C SER A 16 -0.02 -11.38 -5.33
N ILE A 17 0.12 -12.33 -6.25
CA ILE A 17 1.38 -12.73 -6.87
C ILE A 17 1.33 -12.30 -8.32
N GLY A 18 2.23 -11.41 -8.72
CA GLY A 18 2.46 -11.07 -10.12
C GLY A 18 3.45 -12.04 -10.72
N ILE A 19 3.18 -12.54 -11.93
CA ILE A 19 4.10 -13.37 -12.70
C ILE A 19 4.20 -12.82 -14.13
N ARG A 20 5.43 -12.67 -14.62
CA ARG A 20 5.70 -12.43 -16.05
C ARG A 20 6.71 -13.44 -16.57
N ASN A 21 6.42 -13.99 -17.74
CA ASN A 21 7.27 -14.92 -18.46
C ASN A 21 7.03 -14.79 -19.96
N ALA A 22 7.99 -15.23 -20.77
CA ALA A 22 7.87 -15.34 -22.22
C ALA A 22 8.37 -16.70 -22.70
N ASN A 23 7.54 -17.40 -23.48
CA ASN A 23 7.82 -18.78 -23.93
C ASN A 23 8.93 -18.82 -24.99
N ASP A 24 9.04 -17.76 -25.79
CA ASP A 24 10.09 -17.55 -26.79
C ASP A 24 11.41 -17.02 -26.19
N LYS A 25 11.50 -16.92 -24.85
CA LYS A 25 12.63 -16.37 -24.09
C LYS A 25 12.96 -14.91 -24.41
N SER A 26 12.08 -14.17 -25.09
CA SER A 26 12.22 -12.73 -25.30
C SER A 26 12.25 -11.95 -23.96
N MET A 27 11.67 -12.54 -22.91
CA MET A 27 11.64 -11.99 -21.56
C MET A 27 12.03 -13.02 -20.50
N ARG A 28 12.60 -12.52 -19.39
CA ARG A 28 12.97 -13.34 -18.24
C ARG A 28 11.77 -13.63 -17.35
N LEU A 29 11.70 -14.84 -16.79
CA LEU A 29 10.75 -15.14 -15.73
C LEU A 29 11.03 -14.21 -14.53
N SER A 30 9.99 -13.56 -14.07
CA SER A 30 10.03 -12.63 -12.93
C SER A 30 8.73 -12.78 -12.15
N MET A 31 8.86 -12.79 -10.83
CA MET A 31 7.73 -12.92 -9.92
C MET A 31 7.83 -11.86 -8.83
N CYS A 32 6.72 -11.19 -8.55
CA CYS A 32 6.56 -10.27 -7.44
C CYS A 32 5.37 -10.67 -6.58
N ILE A 33 5.40 -10.31 -5.30
CA ILE A 33 4.35 -10.58 -4.31
C ILE A 33 4.14 -9.31 -3.52
N GLY A 34 2.89 -8.97 -3.23
CA GLY A 34 2.58 -7.80 -2.41
C GLY A 34 1.10 -7.65 -2.12
N PHE A 35 0.79 -6.64 -1.30
CA PHE A 35 -0.58 -6.15 -1.08
C PHE A 35 -1.10 -5.37 -2.28
N ARG A 36 -0.18 -4.75 -3.01
CA ARG A 36 -0.44 -4.10 -4.30
C ARG A 36 0.55 -4.63 -5.31
N VAL A 37 0.03 -5.40 -6.25
CA VAL A 37 0.80 -5.90 -7.39
C VAL A 37 0.34 -5.18 -8.65
N LEU A 38 1.30 -4.65 -9.40
CA LEU A 38 1.09 -4.07 -10.71
C LEU A 38 1.70 -5.00 -11.77
N VAL A 39 0.86 -5.45 -12.70
CA VAL A 39 1.27 -6.14 -13.92
C VAL A 39 0.52 -5.47 -15.08
N CYS A 40 1.24 -4.91 -16.03
CA CYS A 40 0.66 -4.18 -17.16
C CYS A 40 1.14 -4.75 -18.50
N ASP A 41 0.34 -4.55 -19.54
CA ASP A 41 0.62 -4.97 -20.93
C ASP A 41 1.87 -4.30 -21.51
N ASN A 42 2.24 -3.13 -21.01
CA ASN A 42 3.53 -2.47 -21.33
C ASN A 42 4.73 -3.09 -20.60
N MET A 43 4.55 -4.25 -19.97
CA MET A 43 5.55 -5.00 -19.21
C MET A 43 5.99 -4.32 -17.90
N ALA A 44 5.32 -3.24 -17.47
CA ALA A 44 5.50 -2.69 -16.14
C ALA A 44 5.10 -3.73 -15.09
N PHE A 45 6.01 -3.97 -14.14
CA PHE A 45 5.93 -5.08 -13.20
C PHE A 45 6.46 -4.62 -11.85
N HIS A 46 5.60 -4.58 -10.85
CA HIS A 46 5.95 -4.10 -9.51
C HIS A 46 5.15 -4.82 -8.42
N GLY A 47 5.78 -5.04 -7.28
CA GLY A 47 5.17 -5.55 -6.05
C GLY A 47 6.13 -5.33 -4.89
N ASP A 48 5.61 -5.45 -3.67
CA ASP A 48 6.35 -5.17 -2.44
C ASP A 48 7.61 -6.04 -2.28
N PHE A 49 7.55 -7.27 -2.78
CA PHE A 49 8.65 -8.22 -2.77
C PHE A 49 8.86 -8.80 -4.17
N THR A 50 10.11 -8.93 -4.59
CA THR A 50 10.48 -9.59 -5.84
C THR A 50 11.30 -10.85 -5.52
N PRO A 51 10.65 -11.97 -5.14
CA PRO A 51 11.37 -13.20 -4.75
C PRO A 51 12.17 -13.81 -5.89
N VAL A 52 11.80 -13.53 -7.15
CA VAL A 52 12.52 -14.02 -8.34
C VAL A 52 12.98 -12.84 -9.18
N LEU A 53 14.26 -12.51 -9.05
CA LEU A 53 14.98 -11.69 -10.03
C LEU A 53 15.64 -12.64 -11.04
N ALA A 54 15.07 -12.68 -12.25
CA ALA A 54 15.77 -13.06 -13.48
C ALA A 54 16.51 -14.42 -13.47
N LYS A 55 15.81 -15.54 -13.26
CA LYS A 55 16.37 -16.88 -13.53
C LYS A 55 15.60 -17.61 -14.63
N HIS A 56 16.28 -17.82 -15.76
CA HIS A 56 16.01 -18.90 -16.71
C HIS A 56 17.10 -19.96 -16.53
N SER A 57 17.05 -20.72 -15.43
CA SER A 57 17.94 -21.87 -15.24
C SER A 57 17.24 -23.15 -15.69
N LYS A 58 17.98 -24.09 -16.30
CA LYS A 58 17.45 -25.38 -16.79
C LYS A 58 16.70 -26.20 -15.72
N ASN A 59 16.98 -25.98 -14.43
CA ASN A 59 16.35 -26.66 -13.29
C ASN A 59 15.56 -25.69 -12.39
N PHE A 60 14.96 -24.64 -12.96
CA PHE A 60 14.16 -23.71 -12.15
C PHE A 60 12.83 -24.38 -11.72
N SER A 61 12.65 -24.56 -10.42
CA SER A 61 11.37 -24.98 -9.84
C SER A 61 10.54 -23.74 -9.50
N LEU A 62 9.43 -23.56 -10.23
CA LEU A 62 8.47 -22.49 -9.94
C LEU A 62 7.83 -22.68 -8.57
N VAL A 63 7.57 -23.93 -8.17
CA VAL A 63 6.95 -24.27 -6.88
C VAL A 63 7.84 -23.83 -5.72
N ASP A 64 9.15 -24.08 -5.80
CA ASP A 64 10.09 -23.68 -4.74
C ASP A 64 10.22 -22.15 -4.69
N ALA A 65 10.25 -21.50 -5.85
CA ALA A 65 10.30 -20.05 -5.92
C ALA A 65 9.04 -19.39 -5.33
N VAL A 66 7.86 -19.97 -5.57
CA VAL A 66 6.59 -19.52 -4.96
C VAL A 66 6.64 -19.74 -3.46
N SER A 67 7.09 -20.91 -3.00
CA SER A 67 7.22 -21.22 -1.57
C SER A 67 8.13 -20.25 -0.84
N ILE A 68 9.32 -19.95 -1.40
CA ILE A 68 10.24 -18.94 -0.85
C ILE A 68 9.60 -17.55 -0.84
N GLY A 69 8.83 -17.21 -1.87
CA GLY A 69 8.08 -15.97 -1.94
C GLY A 69 7.04 -15.83 -0.85
N VAL A 70 6.23 -16.89 -0.64
CA VAL A 70 5.22 -16.96 0.42
C VAL A 70 5.86 -16.92 1.81
N ASP A 71 6.95 -17.64 2.05
CA ASP A 71 7.66 -17.62 3.34
C ASP A 71 8.26 -16.24 3.68
N ARG A 72 8.79 -15.54 2.68
CA ARG A 72 9.28 -14.16 2.88
C ARG A 72 8.15 -13.18 3.11
N MET A 73 7.01 -13.39 2.45
CA MET A 73 5.79 -12.62 2.68
C MET A 73 5.30 -12.82 4.11
N GLN A 74 5.15 -14.06 4.58
CA GLN A 74 4.69 -14.37 5.94
C GLN A 74 5.60 -13.78 7.03
N ARG A 75 6.93 -13.86 6.87
CA ARG A 75 7.88 -13.31 7.86
C ARG A 75 7.83 -11.79 7.99
N ASN A 76 7.56 -11.08 6.89
CA ASN A 76 7.39 -9.63 6.91
C ASN A 76 5.93 -9.21 7.16
N PHE A 77 5.00 -10.16 7.15
CA PHE A 77 3.58 -9.93 7.40
C PHE A 77 3.29 -9.64 8.87
N GLU A 78 3.84 -10.43 9.79
CA GLU A 78 3.54 -10.29 11.21
C GLU A 78 3.99 -8.93 11.80
N PRO A 79 5.14 -8.35 11.41
CA PRO A 79 5.49 -6.98 11.78
C PRO A 79 4.50 -5.94 11.23
N LEU A 80 4.03 -6.10 10.00
CA LEU A 80 3.13 -5.15 9.36
C LEU A 80 1.69 -5.25 9.90
N ALA A 81 1.18 -6.46 10.12
CA ALA A 81 -0.12 -6.68 10.76
C ALA A 81 -0.11 -6.12 12.19
N ARG A 82 0.96 -6.35 12.96
CA ARG A 82 1.15 -5.70 14.26
C ARG A 82 1.20 -4.18 14.15
N HIS A 83 1.90 -3.64 13.14
CA HIS A 83 1.96 -2.20 12.92
C HIS A 83 0.58 -1.59 12.60
N ILE A 84 -0.22 -2.26 11.77
CA ILE A 84 -1.60 -1.86 11.48
C ILE A 84 -2.44 -1.87 12.75
N GLU A 85 -2.37 -2.93 13.55
CA GLU A 85 -3.11 -3.01 14.82
C GLU A 85 -2.68 -1.92 15.81
N VAL A 86 -1.38 -1.62 15.90
CA VAL A 86 -0.86 -0.51 16.71
C VAL A 86 -1.44 0.83 16.25
N ILE A 87 -1.41 1.13 14.95
CA ILE A 87 -1.94 2.39 14.40
C ILE A 87 -3.46 2.48 14.55
N ARG A 88 -4.16 1.34 14.43
CA ARG A 88 -5.60 1.24 14.59
C ARG A 88 -6.05 1.50 16.02
N GLN A 89 -5.22 1.17 16.99
CA GLN A 89 -5.48 1.44 18.41
C GLN A 89 -4.84 2.73 18.91
N ALA A 90 -4.02 3.41 18.11
CA ALA A 90 -3.37 4.67 18.48
C ALA A 90 -4.37 5.85 18.38
N PRO A 91 -4.90 6.36 19.51
CA PRO A 91 -5.79 7.51 19.47
C PRO A 91 -5.00 8.74 19.06
N ILE A 92 -5.64 9.64 18.31
CA ILE A 92 -5.09 10.94 17.95
C ILE A 92 -6.06 12.03 18.38
N MET A 93 -5.54 13.04 19.07
CA MET A 93 -6.33 14.20 19.46
C MET A 93 -6.74 14.99 18.21
N ASP A 94 -7.94 15.57 18.22
CA ASP A 94 -8.47 16.30 17.08
C ASP A 94 -7.55 17.48 16.66
N ASP A 95 -6.88 18.12 17.62
CA ASP A 95 -5.95 19.22 17.33
C ASP A 95 -4.66 18.72 16.67
N ALA A 96 -4.17 17.54 17.08
CA ALA A 96 -3.06 16.89 16.40
C ALA A 96 -3.46 16.50 14.96
N ALA A 97 -4.66 15.95 14.76
CA ALA A 97 -5.16 15.60 13.43
C ALA A 97 -5.30 16.85 12.52
N LYS A 98 -5.83 17.96 13.05
CA LYS A 98 -5.88 19.25 12.33
C LYS A 98 -4.48 19.73 11.95
N LEU A 99 -3.52 19.64 12.87
CA LEU A 99 -2.14 20.03 12.61
C LEU A 99 -1.51 19.16 11.52
N VAL A 100 -1.72 17.85 11.53
CA VAL A 100 -1.25 16.95 10.46
C VAL A 100 -1.85 17.36 9.11
N ILE A 101 -3.15 17.64 9.04
CA ILE A 101 -3.81 18.09 7.80
C ILE A 101 -3.25 19.46 7.35
N TYR A 102 -3.01 20.37 8.30
CA TYR A 102 -2.40 21.67 8.03
C TYR A 102 -0.99 21.53 7.44
N ARG A 103 -0.12 20.73 8.06
CA ARG A 103 1.24 20.46 7.55
C ARG A 103 1.22 19.83 6.16
N ALA A 104 0.31 18.88 5.94
CA ALA A 104 0.17 18.19 4.66
C ALA A 104 -0.11 19.15 3.50
N PHE A 105 -1.10 20.05 3.65
CA PHE A 105 -1.62 20.83 2.53
C PHE A 105 -1.20 22.31 2.55
N VAL A 106 -1.09 22.92 3.73
CA VAL A 106 -0.76 24.35 3.87
C VAL A 106 0.75 24.54 3.86
N GLU A 107 1.48 23.84 4.73
CA GLU A 107 2.95 23.84 4.71
C GLU A 107 3.51 23.07 3.50
N GLY A 108 2.70 22.18 2.91
CA GLY A 108 3.04 21.48 1.67
C GLY A 108 4.05 20.34 1.87
N GLU A 109 4.14 19.79 3.09
CA GLU A 109 5.03 18.67 3.39
C GLU A 109 4.62 17.38 2.66
N LEU A 110 3.35 17.28 2.26
CA LEU A 110 2.84 16.19 1.44
C LEU A 110 2.59 16.67 0.01
N ALA A 111 3.18 15.97 -0.96
CA ALA A 111 2.97 16.26 -2.37
C ALA A 111 1.58 15.76 -2.84
N ALA A 112 0.53 16.41 -2.36
CA ALA A 112 -0.87 16.17 -2.71
C ALA A 112 -1.57 17.50 -3.07
N PRO A 113 -2.56 17.50 -4.00
CA PRO A 113 -3.25 18.73 -4.38
C PRO A 113 -4.02 19.38 -3.21
N ARG A 114 -3.84 20.69 -3.02
CA ARG A 114 -4.43 21.46 -1.90
C ARG A 114 -5.95 21.40 -1.83
N HIS A 115 -6.63 21.26 -2.97
CA HIS A 115 -8.10 21.18 -3.01
C HIS A 115 -8.64 19.95 -2.26
N LEU A 116 -7.82 18.92 -2.03
CA LEU A 116 -8.20 17.72 -1.28
C LEU A 116 -8.27 17.95 0.23
N ALA A 117 -7.73 19.06 0.76
CA ALA A 117 -7.74 19.34 2.20
C ALA A 117 -9.16 19.29 2.80
N ARG A 118 -10.15 19.84 2.09
CA ARG A 118 -11.56 19.81 2.51
C ARG A 118 -12.12 18.39 2.52
N ALA A 119 -11.75 17.57 1.54
CA ALA A 119 -12.18 16.17 1.46
C ALA A 119 -11.58 15.36 2.62
N VAL A 120 -10.27 15.49 2.88
CA VAL A 120 -9.60 14.81 4.01
C VAL A 120 -10.21 15.22 5.34
N HIS A 121 -10.42 16.53 5.56
CA HIS A 121 -11.08 17.03 6.76
C HIS A 121 -12.46 16.42 6.94
N THR A 122 -13.27 16.39 5.88
CA THR A 122 -14.64 15.84 5.95
C THR A 122 -14.61 14.35 6.24
N ASN A 123 -13.78 13.59 5.54
CA ASN A 123 -13.64 12.14 5.73
C ASN A 123 -13.16 11.78 7.14
N TYR A 124 -12.33 12.61 7.76
CA TYR A 124 -11.89 12.37 9.13
C TYR A 124 -12.93 12.81 10.16
N PHE A 125 -13.40 14.07 10.12
CA PHE A 125 -14.27 14.63 11.16
C PHE A 125 -15.73 14.20 11.04
N ARG A 126 -16.20 13.89 9.82
CA ARG A 126 -17.55 13.42 9.51
C ARG A 126 -17.47 12.17 8.62
N PRO A 127 -16.95 11.04 9.14
CA PRO A 127 -16.78 9.83 8.36
C PRO A 127 -18.14 9.23 8.00
N THR A 128 -18.29 8.80 6.75
CA THR A 128 -19.51 8.13 6.26
C THR A 128 -19.56 6.65 6.68
N HIS A 129 -18.41 6.04 6.95
CA HIS A 129 -18.30 4.63 7.34
C HIS A 129 -18.04 4.52 8.85
N GLU A 130 -18.75 3.59 9.50
CA GLU A 130 -18.64 3.35 10.94
C GLU A 130 -17.22 2.96 11.38
N GLU A 131 -16.51 2.20 10.54
CA GLU A 131 -15.13 1.77 10.78
C GLU A 131 -14.13 2.93 10.88
N PHE A 132 -14.47 4.12 10.39
CA PHE A 132 -13.63 5.32 10.43
C PHE A 132 -14.10 6.35 11.48
N GLN A 133 -15.16 6.05 12.23
CA GLN A 133 -15.60 6.87 13.38
C GLN A 133 -14.54 6.98 14.49
N PRO A 134 -13.75 5.93 14.82
CA PRO A 134 -12.74 6.04 15.87
C PRO A 134 -11.71 7.14 15.56
N ARG A 135 -11.38 7.98 16.55
CA ARG A 135 -10.40 9.08 16.43
C ARG A 135 -8.96 8.56 16.53
N THR A 136 -8.52 7.84 15.51
CA THR A 136 -7.23 7.15 15.51
C THR A 136 -6.37 7.54 14.31
N ALA A 137 -5.07 7.28 14.40
CA ALA A 137 -4.15 7.46 13.28
C ALA A 137 -4.58 6.64 12.04
N TRP A 138 -5.22 5.49 12.25
CA TRP A 138 -5.82 4.68 11.19
C TRP A 138 -6.94 5.40 10.45
N SER A 139 -7.89 6.00 11.17
CA SER A 139 -8.99 6.75 10.55
C SER A 139 -8.47 7.98 9.82
N LEU A 140 -7.42 8.63 10.33
CA LEU A 140 -6.76 9.74 9.64
C LEU A 140 -6.10 9.28 8.33
N SER A 141 -5.35 8.19 8.37
CA SER A 141 -4.74 7.59 7.16
C SER A 141 -5.80 7.25 6.10
N ASN A 142 -6.91 6.65 6.52
CA ASN A 142 -8.02 6.32 5.62
C ASN A 142 -8.74 7.55 5.07
N ALA A 143 -8.79 8.65 5.83
CA ALA A 143 -9.34 9.91 5.33
C ALA A 143 -8.52 10.48 4.16
N PHE A 144 -7.18 10.40 4.25
CA PHE A 144 -6.27 10.78 3.16
C PHE A 144 -6.42 9.88 1.95
N THR A 145 -6.34 8.56 2.12
CA THR A 145 -6.44 7.61 1.00
C THR A 145 -7.80 7.66 0.32
N SER A 146 -8.87 7.90 1.08
CA SER A 146 -10.22 8.12 0.53
C SER A 146 -10.29 9.39 -0.30
N ALA A 147 -9.67 10.49 0.13
CA ALA A 147 -9.60 11.71 -0.66
C ALA A 147 -8.77 11.53 -1.94
N PHE A 148 -7.69 10.73 -1.90
CA PHE A 148 -6.86 10.45 -3.08
C PHE A 148 -7.58 9.67 -4.17
N LYS A 149 -8.70 9.00 -3.88
CA LYS A 149 -9.53 8.35 -4.91
C LYS A 149 -10.10 9.33 -5.93
N GLY A 150 -10.16 10.63 -5.61
CA GLY A 150 -10.56 11.69 -6.55
C GLY A 150 -9.46 12.14 -7.51
N LEU A 151 -8.26 11.56 -7.45
CA LEU A 151 -7.14 11.88 -8.33
C LEU A 151 -7.05 10.88 -9.49
N ASP A 152 -6.45 11.32 -10.59
CA ASP A 152 -6.04 10.42 -11.67
C ASP A 152 -5.03 9.37 -11.18
N ALA A 153 -4.99 8.21 -11.82
CA ALA A 153 -4.24 7.04 -11.36
C ALA A 153 -2.75 7.33 -11.03
N ILE A 154 -2.07 8.12 -11.86
CA ILE A 154 -0.64 8.45 -11.66
C ILE A 154 -0.43 9.38 -10.45
N PRO A 155 -1.11 10.55 -10.35
CA PRO A 155 -1.09 11.37 -9.14
C PRO A 155 -1.53 10.63 -7.87
N GLN A 156 -2.56 9.80 -7.94
CA GLN A 156 -3.05 8.99 -6.81
C GLN A 156 -1.97 8.06 -6.28
N PHE A 157 -1.30 7.34 -7.18
CA PHE A 157 -0.21 6.43 -6.81
C PHE A 157 0.93 7.18 -6.11
N ARG A 158 1.37 8.31 -6.67
CA ARG A 158 2.44 9.14 -6.10
C ARG A 158 2.09 9.70 -4.72
N ALA A 159 0.87 10.20 -4.56
CA ALA A 159 0.39 10.75 -3.29
C ALA A 159 0.29 9.66 -2.22
N THR A 160 -0.25 8.48 -2.57
CA THR A 160 -0.39 7.36 -1.65
C THR A 160 0.96 6.81 -1.20
N ALA A 161 1.94 6.70 -2.11
CA ALA A 161 3.29 6.22 -1.77
C ALA A 161 4.03 7.15 -0.79
N LYS A 162 3.73 8.46 -0.81
CA LYS A 162 4.36 9.44 0.09
C LYS A 162 3.63 9.61 1.43
N LEU A 163 2.42 9.07 1.56
CA LEU A 163 1.57 9.26 2.74
C LEU A 163 2.13 8.57 3.99
N GLY A 164 2.55 7.31 3.87
CA GLY A 164 3.08 6.53 5.01
C GLY A 164 4.25 7.24 5.70
N PRO A 165 5.34 7.55 4.98
CA PRO A 165 6.48 8.29 5.55
C PRO A 165 6.11 9.68 6.09
N PHE A 166 5.10 10.33 5.54
CA PHE A 166 4.61 11.61 6.05
C PHE A 166 3.90 11.43 7.40
N LEU A 167 2.98 10.48 7.51
CA LEU A 167 2.23 10.23 8.74
C LEU A 167 3.15 9.73 9.87
N GLU A 168 4.15 8.91 9.58
CA GLU A 168 5.16 8.51 10.56
C GLU A 168 5.92 9.71 11.14
N ARG A 169 6.33 10.66 10.28
CA ARG A 169 6.99 11.89 10.74
C ARG A 169 6.05 12.82 11.50
N ALA A 170 4.78 12.87 11.10
CA ALA A 170 3.79 13.79 11.65
C ALA A 170 3.16 13.29 12.96
N ALA A 171 3.08 11.98 13.17
CA ALA A 171 2.46 11.34 14.34
C ALA A 171 3.45 11.08 15.49
N ILE A 172 4.77 11.14 15.26
CA ILE A 172 5.82 10.87 16.25
C ILE A 172 6.38 12.17 16.87
N ARG A 173 5.54 13.19 17.10
CA ARG A 173 5.98 14.40 17.80
C ARG A 173 4.92 14.98 18.72
#